data_AF-A0A8T5LWC1-F1
#
_entry.id   AF-A0A8T5LWC1-F1
#
_cell.length_a   1.000
_cell.length_b   1.000
_cell.length_c   1.000
_cell.angle_alpha   90.00
_cell.angle_beta   90.00
_cell.angle_gamma   90.00
#
_symmetry.space_group_name_H-M   'P 1'
#
loop_
_entity.id
_entity.type
_entity.pdbx_description
1 polymer ?
#
loop_
_entity_poly.entity_id
_entity_poly.type
_entity_poly.pdbx_seq_one_letter_code
_entity_poly.pdbx_strand_id
1 'polypeptide(L)'
;MELGKRAIMFTFMAILIAGLLSSVYSTHQITPLDYKVELEKMRINTLNRLVDNINSYAEISLRASGYRALEEMINYIDEEEKFYDYDELNTTFNESATTGKINNIKRLALENLTINELMFQIKNITNNEFNISMEYYVSDVWIDQKHPFSITAYMNISIEVRDKNVVWNITEIKETEISIEGLKDPLYFFMETTDYKVEYNSTFKKTPILARKFNLTTYEEFVNNSEYIVSSQKITIVDVGIFEPYSFFGRLTNDNQVKNNKTLTIISIVNPKMISSGIPPKNESYADFMIGTEFTKNACNSQLKIVDGPVNSPIMDTFNLILVFNITEPYKNVNC
;
A
#
# COMPACT_ATOMS: atom_id res chain seq x y z
N MET A 1 19.53 65.14 -81.38
CA MET A 1 18.61 64.04 -80.99
C MET A 1 19.25 63.19 -79.87
N GLU A 2 19.78 63.81 -78.82
CA GLU A 2 20.49 63.12 -77.72
C GLU A 2 19.71 63.11 -76.40
N LEU A 3 18.76 64.04 -76.22
CA LEU A 3 17.91 64.08 -75.02
C LEU A 3 17.08 62.80 -74.83
N GLY A 4 16.59 62.20 -75.91
CA GLY A 4 15.76 60.98 -75.85
C GLY A 4 16.52 59.76 -75.31
N LYS A 5 17.83 59.64 -75.57
CA LYS A 5 18.63 58.51 -75.09
C LYS A 5 18.84 58.53 -73.58
N ARG A 6 18.94 59.72 -72.97
CA ARG A 6 19.10 59.88 -71.52
C ARG A 6 17.80 59.53 -70.78
N ALA A 7 16.64 59.93 -71.31
CA ALA A 7 15.34 59.60 -70.71
C ALA A 7 15.06 58.09 -70.68
N ILE A 8 15.49 57.36 -71.72
CA ILE A 8 15.35 55.89 -71.80
C ILE A 8 16.23 55.20 -70.75
N MET A 9 17.45 55.68 -70.51
CA MET A 9 18.32 55.15 -69.44
C MET A 9 17.72 55.36 -68.04
N PHE A 10 17.17 56.55 -67.77
CA PHE A 10 16.55 56.83 -66.46
C PHE A 10 15.30 56.00 -66.20
N THR A 11 14.47 55.77 -67.22
CA THR A 11 13.28 54.91 -67.10
C THR A 11 13.66 53.45 -66.89
N PHE A 12 14.68 52.95 -67.60
CA PHE A 12 15.20 51.60 -67.38
C PHE A 12 15.75 51.43 -65.95
N MET A 13 16.50 52.42 -65.47
CA MET A 13 17.06 52.40 -64.11
C MET A 13 15.95 52.48 -63.04
N ALA A 14 14.90 53.27 -63.27
CA ALA A 14 13.74 53.34 -62.39
C ALA A 14 12.98 52.00 -62.33
N ILE A 15 12.78 51.33 -63.47
CA ILE A 15 12.15 50.00 -63.51
C ILE A 15 13.01 48.98 -62.78
N LEU A 16 14.33 49.03 -62.95
CA LEU A 16 15.26 48.11 -62.30
C LEU A 16 15.25 48.31 -60.78
N ILE A 17 15.31 49.56 -60.31
CA ILE A 17 15.22 49.90 -58.88
C ILE A 17 13.86 49.49 -58.30
N ALA A 18 12.75 49.75 -59.01
CA ALA A 18 11.41 49.36 -58.57
C ALA A 18 11.23 47.82 -58.50
N GLY A 19 11.83 47.10 -59.45
CA GLY A 19 11.87 45.63 -59.45
C GLY A 19 12.70 45.08 -58.29
N LEU A 20 13.86 45.68 -58.03
CA LEU A 20 14.72 45.31 -56.90
C LEU A 20 14.03 45.57 -55.56
N LEU A 21 13.39 46.73 -55.41
CA LEU A 21 12.61 47.05 -54.22
C LEU A 21 11.43 46.08 -54.04
N SER A 22 10.66 45.81 -55.10
CA SER A 22 9.56 44.83 -55.03
C SER A 22 10.06 43.44 -54.63
N SER A 23 11.22 43.00 -55.14
CA SER A 23 11.82 41.72 -54.78
C SER A 23 12.24 41.67 -53.31
N VAL A 24 12.81 42.76 -52.77
CA VAL A 24 13.23 42.84 -51.36
C VAL A 24 12.03 42.88 -50.42
N TYR A 25 10.95 43.57 -50.79
CA TYR A 25 9.73 43.59 -49.99
C TYR A 25 8.92 42.30 -50.10
N SER A 26 8.98 41.60 -51.25
CA SER A 26 8.29 40.33 -51.45
C SER A 26 8.90 39.16 -50.65
N THR A 27 10.17 39.25 -50.26
CA THR A 27 10.84 38.21 -49.45
C THR A 27 10.60 38.36 -47.95
N HIS A 28 10.04 39.49 -47.50
CA HIS A 28 9.48 39.60 -46.16
C HIS A 28 8.09 38.97 -46.13
N GLN A 29 8.04 37.65 -46.37
CA GLN A 29 6.86 36.85 -46.05
C GLN A 29 6.61 36.99 -44.55
N ILE A 30 5.41 37.48 -44.25
CA ILE A 30 4.77 37.47 -42.93
C ILE A 30 5.09 36.12 -42.28
N THR A 31 5.68 36.15 -41.08
CA THR A 31 5.99 34.94 -40.30
C THR A 31 4.78 34.01 -40.32
N PRO A 32 4.94 32.74 -40.74
CA PRO A 32 3.79 31.89 -41.01
C PRO A 32 3.02 31.61 -39.73
N LEU A 33 1.70 31.52 -39.88
CA LEU A 33 0.74 31.04 -38.88
C LEU A 33 1.24 29.78 -38.15
N ASP A 34 2.08 28.97 -38.80
CA ASP A 34 2.70 27.74 -38.32
C ASP A 34 3.47 27.89 -36.99
N TYR A 35 4.18 28.99 -36.74
CA TYR A 35 4.94 29.12 -35.49
C TYR A 35 4.03 29.18 -34.25
N LYS A 36 2.86 29.83 -34.37
CA LYS A 36 1.85 29.83 -33.29
C LYS A 36 1.23 28.45 -33.11
N VAL A 37 1.00 27.73 -34.20
CA VAL A 37 0.46 26.36 -34.16
C VAL A 37 1.46 25.40 -33.49
N GLU A 38 2.76 25.54 -33.77
CA GLU A 38 3.81 24.75 -33.13
C GLU A 38 3.93 25.03 -31.63
N LEU A 39 3.89 26.29 -31.19
CA LEU A 39 3.92 26.65 -29.78
C LEU A 39 2.71 26.11 -29.01
N GLU A 40 1.50 26.24 -29.57
CA GLU A 40 0.28 25.68 -28.98
C GLU A 40 0.36 24.15 -28.90
N LYS A 41 0.89 23.50 -29.94
CA LYS A 41 1.10 22.04 -29.94
C LYS A 41 2.10 21.61 -28.87
N MET A 42 3.20 22.33 -28.69
CA MET A 42 4.16 22.06 -27.61
C MET A 42 3.52 22.23 -26.23
N ARG A 43 2.73 23.29 -26.04
CA ARG A 43 2.00 23.54 -24.79
C ARG A 43 1.02 22.42 -24.48
N ILE A 44 0.19 22.02 -25.45
CA ILE A 44 -0.76 20.90 -25.31
C ILE A 44 -0.03 19.60 -24.96
N ASN A 45 1.11 19.31 -25.61
CA ASN A 45 1.90 18.12 -25.30
C ASN A 45 2.47 18.13 -23.87
N THR A 46 2.93 19.29 -23.39
CA THR A 46 3.36 19.45 -21.99
C THR A 46 2.21 19.26 -21.02
N LEU A 47 1.03 19.79 -21.35
CA LEU A 47 -0.18 19.63 -20.53
C LEU A 47 -0.66 18.19 -20.47
N ASN A 48 -0.61 17.45 -21.59
CA ASN A 48 -0.92 16.02 -21.60
C ASN A 48 0.00 15.25 -20.64
N ARG A 49 1.32 15.52 -20.68
CA ARG A 49 2.27 14.90 -19.75
C ARG A 49 2.02 15.31 -18.29
N LEU A 50 1.66 16.56 -18.05
CA LEU A 50 1.30 17.02 -16.70
C LEU A 50 0.08 16.27 -16.19
N VAL A 51 -0.95 16.11 -17.02
CA VAL A 51 -2.16 15.36 -16.69
C VAL A 51 -1.82 13.89 -16.38
N ASP A 52 -0.99 13.24 -17.19
CA ASP A 52 -0.51 11.88 -16.94
C ASP A 52 0.27 11.78 -15.61
N ASN A 53 1.08 12.79 -15.28
CA ASN A 53 1.83 12.85 -14.04
C ASN A 53 0.93 13.09 -12.82
N ILE A 54 -0.03 14.03 -12.90
CA ILE A 54 -1.05 14.26 -11.87
C ILE A 54 -1.77 12.93 -11.56
N ASN A 55 -2.01 12.15 -12.60
CA ASN A 55 -2.67 10.87 -12.47
C ASN A 55 -1.87 9.86 -11.62
N SER A 56 -0.56 9.81 -11.88
CA SER A 56 0.38 8.99 -11.11
C SER A 56 0.53 9.51 -9.68
N TYR A 57 0.52 10.83 -9.49
CA TYR A 57 0.60 11.44 -8.17
C TYR A 57 -0.64 11.16 -7.31
N ALA A 58 -1.84 11.11 -7.91
CA ALA A 58 -3.05 10.72 -7.20
C ALA A 58 -2.94 9.29 -6.62
N GLU A 59 -2.37 8.35 -7.37
CA GLU A 59 -2.09 6.99 -6.89
C GLU A 59 -1.06 6.98 -5.76
N ILE A 60 0.03 7.75 -5.89
CA ILE A 60 1.06 7.88 -4.85
C ILE A 60 0.48 8.50 -3.58
N SER A 61 -0.37 9.53 -3.69
CA SER A 61 -1.08 10.13 -2.57
C SER A 61 -1.98 9.13 -1.87
N LEU A 62 -2.77 8.35 -2.62
CA LEU A 62 -3.59 7.27 -2.06
C LEU A 62 -2.74 6.25 -1.29
N ARG A 63 -1.60 5.85 -1.86
CA ARG A 63 -0.71 4.87 -1.23
C ARG A 63 -0.10 5.40 0.07
N ALA A 64 0.43 6.62 0.04
CA ALA A 64 1.09 7.25 1.18
C ALA A 64 0.11 7.54 2.31
N SER A 65 -1.01 8.22 1.99
CA SER A 65 -2.07 8.52 2.95
C SER A 65 -2.74 7.27 3.46
N GLY A 66 -2.99 6.28 2.59
CA GLY A 66 -3.60 5.02 2.97
C GLY A 66 -2.74 4.22 3.96
N TYR A 67 -1.41 4.15 3.74
CA TYR A 67 -0.52 3.48 4.70
C TYR A 67 -0.56 4.16 6.07
N ARG A 68 -0.48 5.50 6.10
CA ARG A 68 -0.55 6.28 7.34
C ARG A 68 -1.90 6.17 8.02
N ALA A 69 -2.98 6.15 7.26
CA ALA A 69 -4.33 5.96 7.78
C ALA A 69 -4.48 4.59 8.46
N LEU A 70 -3.96 3.52 7.86
CA LEU A 70 -3.96 2.18 8.47
C LEU A 70 -3.13 2.14 9.76
N GLU A 71 -1.94 2.72 9.74
CA GLU A 71 -1.08 2.83 10.92
C GLU A 71 -1.79 3.54 12.08
N GLU A 72 -2.48 4.65 11.80
CA GLU A 72 -3.22 5.41 12.81
C GLU A 72 -4.51 4.74 13.25
N MET A 73 -5.20 4.01 12.37
CA MET A 73 -6.31 3.16 12.76
C MET A 73 -5.87 2.08 13.75
N ILE A 74 -4.69 1.49 13.53
CA ILE A 74 -4.10 0.52 14.47
C ILE A 74 -3.73 1.20 15.79
N ASN A 75 -3.07 2.35 15.76
CA ASN A 75 -2.74 3.10 16.98
C ASN A 75 -4.00 3.52 17.75
N TYR A 76 -5.09 3.83 17.07
CA TYR A 76 -6.37 4.15 17.71
C TYR A 76 -6.97 2.94 18.45
N ILE A 77 -6.86 1.72 17.89
CA ILE A 77 -7.25 0.49 18.61
C ILE A 77 -6.40 0.31 19.88
N ASP A 78 -5.10 0.60 19.79
CA ASP A 78 -4.14 0.54 20.93
C ASP A 78 -4.47 1.59 22.02
N GLU A 79 -4.93 2.78 21.63
CA GLU A 79 -5.26 3.87 22.57
C GLU A 79 -6.62 3.70 23.24
N GLU A 80 -7.64 3.29 22.47
CA GLU A 80 -9.04 3.19 22.95
C GLU A 80 -9.41 1.78 23.42
N GLU A 81 -8.51 0.81 23.25
CA GLU A 81 -8.72 -0.61 23.57
C GLU A 81 -9.99 -1.19 22.92
N LYS A 82 -10.35 -0.67 21.74
CA LYS A 82 -11.60 -0.99 21.03
C LYS A 82 -11.34 -1.27 19.55
N PHE A 83 -11.74 -2.46 19.10
CA PHE A 83 -11.74 -2.85 17.69
C PHE A 83 -12.87 -2.16 16.91
N TYR A 84 -12.71 -2.07 15.59
CA TYR A 84 -13.72 -1.48 14.70
C TYR A 84 -14.84 -2.47 14.39
N ASP A 85 -16.06 -1.97 14.19
CA ASP A 85 -17.10 -2.75 13.53
C ASP A 85 -16.76 -2.87 12.03
N TYR A 86 -17.06 -4.03 11.43
CA TYR A 86 -16.71 -4.29 10.03
C TYR A 86 -17.32 -3.26 9.06
N ASP A 87 -18.58 -2.88 9.32
CA ASP A 87 -19.30 -1.92 8.50
C ASP A 87 -18.73 -0.50 8.62
N GLU A 88 -18.01 -0.18 9.71
CA GLU A 88 -17.38 1.12 9.94
C GLU A 88 -15.97 1.22 9.34
N LEU A 89 -15.30 0.10 9.09
CA LEU A 89 -13.90 0.04 8.68
C LEU A 89 -13.58 0.91 7.44
N ASN A 90 -14.43 0.86 6.41
CA ASN A 90 -14.26 1.70 5.21
C ASN A 90 -14.57 3.18 5.48
N THR A 91 -15.57 3.47 6.31
CA THR A 91 -15.90 4.86 6.67
C THR A 91 -14.79 5.49 7.50
N THR A 92 -14.24 4.76 8.47
CA THR A 92 -13.10 5.20 9.27
C THR A 92 -11.84 5.35 8.40
N PHE A 93 -11.57 4.41 7.49
CA PHE A 93 -10.45 4.52 6.56
C PHE A 93 -10.59 5.75 5.67
N ASN A 94 -11.78 6.00 5.11
CA ASN A 94 -12.05 7.19 4.30
C ASN A 94 -11.81 8.48 5.10
N GLU A 95 -12.39 8.58 6.29
CA GLU A 95 -12.22 9.74 7.17
C GLU A 95 -10.74 10.00 7.49
N SER A 96 -10.01 8.93 7.84
CA SER A 96 -8.59 8.97 8.19
C SER A 96 -7.73 9.39 7.01
N ALA A 97 -7.89 8.74 5.86
CA ALA A 97 -7.09 8.99 4.66
C ALA A 97 -7.37 10.36 4.03
N THR A 98 -8.60 10.87 4.11
CA THR A 98 -8.99 12.14 3.44
C THR A 98 -8.95 13.35 4.35
N THR A 99 -9.24 13.21 5.64
CA THR A 99 -9.35 14.35 6.58
C THR A 99 -8.37 14.29 7.75
N GLY A 100 -7.68 13.16 7.95
CA GLY A 100 -6.74 12.99 9.05
C GLY A 100 -7.43 12.83 10.39
N LYS A 101 -8.66 12.33 10.40
CA LYS A 101 -9.48 12.11 11.59
C LYS A 101 -9.90 10.66 11.71
N ILE A 102 -10.07 10.22 12.94
CA ILE A 102 -10.66 8.92 13.28
C ILE A 102 -11.76 9.21 14.29
N ASN A 103 -13.00 8.86 13.96
CA ASN A 103 -14.18 9.13 14.79
C ASN A 103 -14.32 10.64 15.13
N ASN A 104 -14.11 11.50 14.13
CA ASN A 104 -14.06 12.96 14.24
C ASN A 104 -12.91 13.56 15.09
N ILE A 105 -11.98 12.74 15.60
CA ILE A 105 -10.82 13.20 16.36
C ILE A 105 -9.62 13.34 15.43
N LYS A 106 -9.04 14.55 15.35
CA LYS A 106 -7.85 14.82 14.53
C LYS A 106 -6.64 14.05 15.06
N ARG A 107 -5.95 13.32 14.18
CA ARG A 107 -4.72 12.58 14.47
C ARG A 107 -3.50 13.38 14.02
N LEU A 108 -2.58 13.68 14.93
CA LEU A 108 -1.39 14.49 14.62
C LEU A 108 -0.47 13.81 13.59
N ALA A 109 -0.36 12.48 13.62
CA ALA A 109 0.47 11.74 12.68
C ALA A 109 -0.03 11.79 11.22
N LEU A 110 -1.28 12.21 10.98
CA LEU A 110 -1.86 12.36 9.64
C LEU A 110 -1.76 13.79 9.11
N GLU A 111 -1.27 14.74 9.90
CA GLU A 111 -1.22 16.15 9.50
C GLU A 111 -0.30 16.36 8.29
N ASN A 112 -0.82 17.03 7.25
CA ASN A 112 -0.17 17.24 5.95
C ASN A 112 0.11 15.96 5.15
N LEU A 113 -0.44 14.81 5.55
CA LEU A 113 -0.24 13.52 4.92
C LEU A 113 -1.55 12.89 4.41
N THR A 114 -2.66 13.61 4.45
CA THR A 114 -3.95 13.16 3.89
C THR A 114 -4.00 13.33 2.38
N ILE A 115 -4.90 12.59 1.72
CA ILE A 115 -5.10 12.65 0.26
C ILE A 115 -5.40 14.10 -0.16
N ASN A 116 -6.30 14.77 0.55
CA ASN A 116 -6.68 16.14 0.24
C ASN A 116 -5.52 17.12 0.42
N GLU A 117 -4.70 16.97 1.46
CA GLU A 117 -3.54 17.84 1.65
C GLU A 117 -2.47 17.62 0.57
N LEU A 118 -2.18 16.36 0.22
CA LEU A 118 -1.21 16.03 -0.84
C LEU A 118 -1.71 16.51 -2.22
N MET A 119 -2.97 16.28 -2.56
CA MET A 119 -3.57 16.77 -3.81
C MET A 119 -3.65 18.30 -3.85
N PHE A 120 -3.86 18.95 -2.70
CA PHE A 120 -3.81 20.40 -2.59
C PHE A 120 -2.41 20.96 -2.84
N GLN A 121 -1.36 20.28 -2.38
CA GLN A 121 0.03 20.68 -2.70
C GLN A 121 0.31 20.58 -4.20
N ILE A 122 -0.14 19.50 -4.85
CA ILE A 122 -0.01 19.31 -6.31
C ILE A 122 -0.77 20.41 -7.07
N LYS A 123 -1.99 20.73 -6.63
CA LYS A 123 -2.79 21.84 -7.16
C LYS A 123 -2.03 23.17 -7.06
N ASN A 124 -1.45 23.48 -5.89
CA ASN A 124 -0.73 24.74 -5.68
C ASN A 124 0.51 24.84 -6.56
N ILE A 125 1.30 23.77 -6.68
CA ILE A 125 2.47 23.74 -7.58
C ILE A 125 2.02 23.93 -9.03
N THR A 126 0.95 23.23 -9.45
CA THR A 126 0.42 23.33 -10.81
C THR A 126 -0.03 24.76 -11.14
N ASN A 127 -0.72 25.40 -10.21
CA ASN A 127 -1.24 26.75 -10.40
C ASN A 127 -0.13 27.81 -10.34
N ASN A 128 0.80 27.71 -9.40
CA ASN A 128 1.85 28.71 -9.18
C ASN A 128 2.98 28.63 -10.21
N GLU A 129 3.43 27.41 -10.54
CA GLU A 129 4.62 27.23 -11.40
C GLU A 129 4.27 27.22 -12.88
N PHE A 130 3.07 26.74 -13.24
CA PHE A 130 2.68 26.56 -14.64
C PHE A 130 1.53 27.48 -15.07
N ASN A 131 0.91 28.22 -14.15
CA ASN A 131 -0.27 29.05 -14.41
C ASN A 131 -1.41 28.23 -15.07
N ILE A 132 -1.63 27.03 -14.55
CA ILE A 132 -2.67 26.09 -14.97
C ILE A 132 -3.63 25.91 -13.80
N SER A 133 -4.92 26.14 -14.04
CA SER A 133 -5.94 25.91 -13.03
C SER A 133 -6.18 24.40 -12.91
N MET A 134 -6.05 23.88 -11.69
CA MET A 134 -6.36 22.50 -11.37
C MET A 134 -7.42 22.49 -10.27
N GLU A 135 -8.49 21.73 -10.49
CA GLU A 135 -9.49 21.41 -9.48
C GLU A 135 -9.57 19.89 -9.35
N TYR A 136 -9.82 19.42 -8.14
CA TYR A 136 -10.01 18.00 -7.88
C TYR A 136 -11.12 17.78 -6.87
N TYR A 137 -11.76 16.63 -6.95
CA TYR A 137 -12.80 16.19 -6.03
C TYR A 137 -12.63 14.70 -5.77
N VAL A 138 -12.37 14.34 -4.51
CA VAL A 138 -12.33 12.95 -4.07
C VAL A 138 -13.71 12.59 -3.56
N SER A 139 -14.40 11.71 -4.28
CA SER A 139 -15.77 11.33 -3.95
C SER A 139 -15.83 10.28 -2.85
N ASP A 140 -14.95 9.28 -2.93
CA ASP A 140 -14.92 8.17 -1.97
C ASP A 140 -13.55 7.50 -1.96
N VAL A 141 -13.21 6.91 -0.83
CA VAL A 141 -11.96 6.17 -0.60
C VAL A 141 -12.29 4.94 0.23
N TRP A 142 -11.93 3.76 -0.26
CA TRP A 142 -12.22 2.50 0.43
C TRP A 142 -11.09 1.50 0.26
N ILE A 143 -11.13 0.43 1.05
CA ILE A 143 -10.14 -0.63 1.04
C ILE A 143 -10.79 -2.00 0.86
N ASP A 144 -10.04 -2.89 0.20
CA ASP A 144 -10.37 -4.30 0.12
C ASP A 144 -9.10 -5.13 0.30
N GLN A 145 -9.23 -6.33 0.86
CA GLN A 145 -8.10 -7.22 1.04
C GLN A 145 -8.14 -8.31 -0.04
N LYS A 146 -7.30 -8.19 -1.07
CA LYS A 146 -7.11 -9.23 -2.09
C LYS A 146 -5.95 -10.18 -1.78
N HIS A 147 -5.05 -9.76 -0.89
CA HIS A 147 -3.84 -10.49 -0.55
C HIS A 147 -3.60 -10.48 0.98
N PRO A 148 -2.96 -11.52 1.55
CA PRO A 148 -2.75 -11.60 3.00
C PRO A 148 -1.90 -10.46 3.57
N PHE A 149 -0.81 -10.07 2.89
CA PHE A 149 0.15 -9.07 3.36
C PHE A 149 -0.01 -7.71 2.67
N SER A 150 -1.12 -7.50 1.99
CA SER A 150 -1.38 -6.23 1.32
C SER A 150 -2.87 -5.96 1.15
N ILE A 151 -3.19 -4.69 1.24
CA ILE A 151 -4.53 -4.16 1.08
C ILE A 151 -4.56 -3.37 -0.22
N THR A 152 -5.62 -3.57 -0.97
CA THR A 152 -5.91 -2.77 -2.14
C THR A 152 -6.75 -1.57 -1.70
N ALA A 153 -6.18 -0.37 -1.80
CA ALA A 153 -6.90 0.87 -1.59
C ALA A 153 -7.43 1.41 -2.92
N TYR A 154 -8.63 1.98 -2.87
CA TYR A 154 -9.29 2.59 -4.01
C TYR A 154 -9.67 4.04 -3.70
N MET A 155 -9.63 4.88 -4.72
CA MET A 155 -10.04 6.28 -4.64
C MET A 155 -10.81 6.67 -5.89
N ASN A 156 -12.05 7.08 -5.73
CA ASN A 156 -12.83 7.68 -6.81
C ASN A 156 -12.55 9.18 -6.86
N ILE A 157 -11.84 9.63 -7.90
CA ILE A 157 -11.39 11.01 -8.05
C ILE A 157 -11.82 11.61 -9.39
N SER A 158 -12.30 12.85 -9.33
CA SER A 158 -12.51 13.71 -10.49
C SER A 158 -11.45 14.82 -10.49
N ILE A 159 -10.76 14.99 -11.61
CA ILE A 159 -9.72 16.00 -11.79
C ILE A 159 -10.06 16.85 -13.02
N GLU A 160 -10.16 18.15 -12.84
CA GLU A 160 -10.26 19.13 -13.91
C GLU A 160 -8.94 19.90 -14.02
N VAL A 161 -8.29 19.84 -15.18
CA VAL A 161 -7.12 20.66 -15.50
C VAL A 161 -7.51 21.62 -16.61
N ARG A 162 -7.39 22.91 -16.36
CA ARG A 162 -7.81 23.98 -17.25
C ARG A 162 -6.64 24.89 -17.58
N ASP A 163 -6.33 24.94 -18.86
CA ASP A 163 -5.49 25.95 -19.47
C ASP A 163 -6.36 26.95 -20.26
N LYS A 164 -5.76 28.04 -20.74
CA LYS A 164 -6.46 29.09 -21.50
C LYS A 164 -7.26 28.54 -22.69
N ASN A 165 -6.74 27.52 -23.37
CA ASN A 165 -7.28 27.01 -24.63
C ASN A 165 -7.86 25.58 -24.53
N VAL A 166 -7.59 24.86 -23.44
CA VAL A 166 -7.90 23.43 -23.33
C VAL A 166 -8.34 23.07 -21.91
N VAL A 167 -9.28 22.14 -21.80
CA VAL A 167 -9.77 21.58 -20.54
C VAL A 167 -9.68 20.07 -20.61
N TRP A 168 -9.08 19.46 -19.60
CA TRP A 168 -9.12 18.02 -19.34
C TRP A 168 -10.03 17.78 -18.15
N ASN A 169 -10.99 16.87 -18.30
CA ASN A 169 -11.84 16.43 -17.21
C ASN A 169 -11.76 14.91 -17.16
N ILE A 170 -11.19 14.40 -16.07
CA ILE A 170 -10.91 12.98 -15.86
C ILE A 170 -11.66 12.57 -14.62
N THR A 171 -12.46 11.52 -14.71
CA THR A 171 -13.06 10.88 -13.55
C THR A 171 -12.76 9.40 -13.63
N GLU A 172 -12.04 8.90 -12.63
CA GLU A 172 -11.61 7.51 -12.61
C GLU A 172 -11.43 7.00 -11.18
N ILE A 173 -11.44 5.67 -11.05
CA ILE A 173 -11.12 4.98 -9.81
C ILE A 173 -9.64 4.63 -9.85
N LYS A 174 -8.87 5.20 -8.92
CA LYS A 174 -7.50 4.80 -8.66
C LYS A 174 -7.47 3.60 -7.76
N GLU A 175 -6.54 2.70 -8.04
CA GLU A 175 -6.27 1.49 -7.27
C GLU A 175 -4.78 1.46 -6.96
N THR A 176 -4.41 1.16 -5.71
CA THR A 176 -3.02 0.94 -5.33
C THR A 176 -2.92 -0.12 -4.24
N GLU A 177 -1.78 -0.80 -4.19
CA GLU A 177 -1.50 -1.84 -3.21
C GLU A 177 -0.64 -1.29 -2.07
N ILE A 178 -1.13 -1.46 -0.85
CA ILE A 178 -0.49 -1.04 0.39
C ILE A 178 -0.02 -2.28 1.14
N SER A 179 1.29 -2.43 1.30
CA SER A 179 1.85 -3.49 2.14
C SER A 179 1.51 -3.22 3.61
N ILE A 180 1.10 -4.25 4.34
CA ILE A 180 0.91 -4.17 5.80
C ILE A 180 2.21 -4.47 6.57
N GLU A 181 3.28 -4.83 5.87
CA GLU A 181 4.58 -5.09 6.51
C GLU A 181 5.05 -3.84 7.27
N GLY A 182 5.51 -4.04 8.50
CA GLY A 182 5.93 -2.98 9.41
C GLY A 182 4.79 -2.36 10.24
N LEU A 183 3.52 -2.58 9.89
CA LEU A 183 2.39 -2.19 10.74
C LEU A 183 2.34 -3.08 11.99
N LYS A 184 1.89 -2.52 13.12
CA LYS A 184 1.65 -3.30 14.33
C LYS A 184 0.46 -4.25 14.14
N ASP A 185 0.47 -5.40 14.82
CA ASP A 185 -0.68 -6.31 14.82
C ASP A 185 -1.64 -5.97 15.98
N PRO A 186 -2.87 -5.53 15.68
CA PRO A 186 -3.82 -5.08 16.70
C PRO A 186 -4.34 -6.18 17.62
N LEU A 187 -4.20 -7.46 17.27
CA LEU A 187 -4.65 -8.54 18.15
C LEU A 187 -3.77 -8.71 19.40
N TYR A 188 -2.54 -8.19 19.39
CA TYR A 188 -1.58 -8.42 20.48
C TYR A 188 -1.41 -7.23 21.44
N PHE A 189 -2.22 -6.17 21.32
CA PHE A 189 -2.09 -5.00 22.19
C PHE A 189 -2.46 -5.27 23.65
N PHE A 190 -3.45 -6.14 23.89
CA PHE A 190 -4.02 -6.33 25.22
C PHE A 190 -4.11 -7.81 25.57
N MET A 191 -3.04 -8.35 26.12
CA MET A 191 -3.11 -9.59 26.89
C MET A 191 -2.97 -9.22 28.36
N GLU A 192 -4.11 -8.98 29.01
CA GLU A 192 -4.16 -8.82 30.46
C GLU A 192 -3.94 -10.20 31.11
N THR A 193 -2.81 -10.35 31.77
CA THR A 193 -2.68 -11.39 32.80
C THR A 193 -3.21 -10.79 34.11
N THR A 194 -3.71 -11.63 35.03
CA THR A 194 -4.40 -11.21 36.26
C THR A 194 -3.63 -10.21 37.13
N ASP A 195 -2.32 -10.04 36.91
CA ASP A 195 -1.44 -9.22 37.73
C ASP A 195 -0.66 -8.14 36.94
N TYR A 196 -0.58 -8.21 35.60
CA TYR A 196 0.22 -7.26 34.79
C TYR A 196 -0.34 -7.08 33.37
N LYS A 197 -0.41 -5.82 32.93
CA LYS A 197 -0.57 -5.45 31.51
C LYS A 197 0.76 -5.69 30.81
N VAL A 198 0.82 -6.72 29.97
CA VAL A 198 2.00 -7.03 29.17
C VAL A 198 1.84 -6.34 27.82
N GLU A 199 2.71 -5.37 27.54
CA GLU A 199 2.78 -4.74 26.23
C GLU A 199 3.67 -5.57 25.31
N TYR A 200 3.14 -5.84 24.12
CA TYR A 200 3.75 -6.66 23.11
C TYR A 200 4.03 -5.83 21.86
N ASN A 201 5.30 -5.79 21.44
CA ASN A 201 5.66 -5.15 20.18
C ASN A 201 5.62 -6.21 19.07
N SER A 202 4.47 -6.34 18.43
CA SER A 202 4.28 -7.25 17.30
C SER A 202 4.06 -6.45 16.02
N THR A 203 4.92 -6.63 15.03
CA THR A 203 4.81 -5.96 13.72
C THR A 203 4.78 -6.99 12.61
N PHE A 204 3.93 -6.77 11.60
CA PHE A 204 3.82 -7.70 10.49
C PHE A 204 5.15 -7.77 9.73
N LYS A 205 5.70 -8.98 9.67
CA LYS A 205 6.91 -9.29 8.92
C LYS A 205 6.73 -10.57 8.16
N LYS A 206 6.71 -10.46 6.83
CA LYS A 206 6.59 -11.62 5.96
C LYS A 206 7.87 -12.42 5.96
N THR A 207 7.78 -13.70 6.33
CA THR A 207 8.91 -14.61 6.17
C THR A 207 9.07 -15.01 4.69
N PRO A 208 10.27 -14.91 4.09
CA PRO A 208 10.49 -15.15 2.66
C PRO A 208 10.52 -16.65 2.27
N ILE A 209 10.06 -17.55 3.13
CA ILE A 209 10.16 -18.99 2.88
C ILE A 209 9.09 -19.41 1.87
N LEU A 210 9.55 -19.83 0.69
CA LEU A 210 8.70 -20.47 -0.30
C LEU A 210 8.28 -21.86 0.23
N ALA A 211 7.00 -22.20 0.15
CA ALA A 211 6.46 -23.48 0.63
C ALA A 211 7.24 -24.72 0.11
N ARG A 212 7.74 -24.66 -1.13
CA ARG A 212 8.55 -25.73 -1.75
C ARG A 212 9.98 -25.87 -1.20
N LYS A 213 10.45 -24.91 -0.39
CA LYS A 213 11.77 -24.90 0.25
C LYS A 213 11.70 -25.22 1.74
N PHE A 214 10.52 -25.57 2.25
CA PHE A 214 10.31 -25.88 3.66
C PHE A 214 10.96 -27.22 4.02
N ASN A 215 12.19 -27.17 4.53
CA ASN A 215 12.94 -28.27 5.13
C ASN A 215 13.24 -27.97 6.62
N LEU A 216 13.85 -28.91 7.36
CA LEU A 216 14.13 -28.77 8.79
C LEU A 216 14.96 -27.51 9.12
N THR A 217 15.96 -27.18 8.32
CA THR A 217 16.78 -25.97 8.53
C THR A 217 15.99 -24.68 8.29
N THR A 218 15.18 -24.62 7.24
CA THR A 218 14.29 -23.48 7.01
C THR A 218 13.15 -23.45 8.02
N TYR A 219 12.75 -24.59 8.61
CA TYR A 219 11.79 -24.66 9.71
C TYR A 219 12.41 -24.15 11.00
N GLU A 220 13.67 -24.47 11.30
CA GLU A 220 14.40 -23.93 12.44
C GLU A 220 14.63 -22.42 12.25
N GLU A 221 15.05 -21.97 11.06
CA GLU A 221 15.07 -20.53 10.73
C GLU A 221 13.67 -19.93 10.83
N PHE A 222 12.63 -20.68 10.44
CA PHE A 222 11.26 -20.25 10.53
C PHE A 222 10.87 -20.03 12.01
N VAL A 223 11.02 -21.03 12.87
CA VAL A 223 10.72 -20.94 14.30
C VAL A 223 11.57 -19.87 15.00
N ASN A 224 12.83 -19.71 14.61
CA ASN A 224 13.75 -18.78 15.26
C ASN A 224 13.60 -17.32 14.77
N ASN A 225 13.14 -17.10 13.53
CA ASN A 225 13.13 -15.78 12.90
C ASN A 225 11.75 -15.29 12.45
N SER A 226 10.72 -16.16 12.47
CA SER A 226 9.46 -15.82 11.83
C SER A 226 8.49 -15.22 12.77
N GLU A 227 7.88 -14.14 12.26
CA GLU A 227 6.82 -13.46 12.96
C GLU A 227 5.43 -13.79 12.35
N TYR A 228 5.30 -13.88 11.02
CA TYR A 228 3.99 -14.16 10.38
C TYR A 228 4.13 -15.02 9.11
N ILE A 229 3.21 -15.96 8.87
CA ILE A 229 3.07 -16.69 7.58
C ILE A 229 1.68 -16.48 6.97
N VAL A 230 1.63 -16.47 5.64
CA VAL A 230 0.41 -16.78 4.88
C VAL A 230 0.06 -18.26 5.01
N SER A 231 -1.17 -18.60 5.39
CA SER A 231 -1.70 -19.94 5.15
C SER A 231 -2.95 -19.87 4.30
N SER A 232 -2.95 -20.63 3.22
CA SER A 232 -4.14 -20.91 2.40
C SER A 232 -4.91 -22.15 2.86
N GLN A 233 -4.45 -22.82 3.92
CA GLN A 233 -4.96 -24.12 4.37
C GLN A 233 -5.71 -24.00 5.71
N LYS A 234 -6.86 -24.67 5.81
CA LYS A 234 -7.51 -24.89 7.11
C LYS A 234 -6.58 -25.77 7.94
N ILE A 235 -6.15 -25.27 9.08
CA ILE A 235 -5.44 -26.08 10.06
C ILE A 235 -6.49 -26.75 10.92
N THR A 236 -6.71 -28.04 10.70
CA THR A 236 -7.51 -28.85 11.60
C THR A 236 -6.57 -29.42 12.65
N ILE A 237 -6.63 -28.86 13.86
CA ILE A 237 -5.96 -29.46 15.01
C ILE A 237 -6.89 -30.57 15.50
N VAL A 238 -6.42 -31.82 15.41
CA VAL A 238 -7.14 -32.96 15.96
C VAL A 238 -7.30 -32.72 17.47
N ASP A 239 -8.54 -32.79 17.96
CA ASP A 239 -8.95 -32.64 19.37
C ASP A 239 -9.07 -31.22 19.98
N VAL A 240 -8.84 -30.13 19.24
CA VAL A 240 -8.90 -28.74 19.81
C VAL A 240 -9.92 -27.81 19.13
N GLY A 241 -10.50 -28.23 18.00
CA GLY A 241 -11.47 -27.44 17.23
C GLY A 241 -10.88 -26.85 15.95
N ILE A 242 -11.75 -26.23 15.13
CA ILE A 242 -11.34 -25.59 13.87
C ILE A 242 -10.86 -24.18 14.20
N PHE A 243 -9.56 -23.94 14.02
CA PHE A 243 -9.00 -22.60 14.10
C PHE A 243 -9.05 -21.95 12.70
N GLU A 244 -9.70 -20.80 12.60
CA GLU A 244 -9.76 -20.01 11.36
C GLU A 244 -8.96 -18.73 11.58
N PRO A 245 -7.71 -18.66 11.10
CA PRO A 245 -6.86 -17.51 11.38
C PRO A 245 -7.42 -16.25 10.70
N TYR A 246 -7.17 -15.10 11.31
CA TYR A 246 -7.76 -13.83 10.87
C TYR A 246 -7.09 -13.29 9.60
N SER A 247 -7.91 -12.73 8.72
CA SER A 247 -7.44 -11.79 7.69
C SER A 247 -6.96 -10.49 8.36
N PHE A 248 -6.32 -9.57 7.62
CA PHE A 248 -5.91 -8.30 8.23
C PHE A 248 -7.13 -7.49 8.70
N PHE A 249 -8.22 -7.49 7.93
CA PHE A 249 -9.49 -6.87 8.37
C PHE A 249 -10.11 -7.59 9.57
N GLY A 250 -10.01 -8.92 9.63
CA GLY A 250 -10.41 -9.69 10.81
C GLY A 250 -9.63 -9.28 12.07
N ARG A 251 -8.34 -8.95 11.92
CA ARG A 251 -7.50 -8.46 13.03
C ARG A 251 -7.90 -7.04 13.48
N LEU A 252 -8.29 -6.15 12.57
CA LEU A 252 -8.79 -4.80 12.89
C LEU A 252 -10.17 -4.79 13.55
N THR A 253 -10.99 -5.81 13.27
CA THR A 253 -12.39 -5.89 13.75
C THR A 253 -12.57 -6.87 14.90
N ASN A 254 -11.59 -7.74 15.14
CA ASN A 254 -11.70 -8.91 16.00
C ASN A 254 -12.94 -9.79 15.68
N ASP A 255 -13.37 -9.80 14.41
CA ASP A 255 -14.52 -10.56 13.94
C ASP A 255 -14.06 -11.69 13.00
N ASN A 256 -14.36 -12.92 13.40
CA ASN A 256 -14.03 -14.13 12.65
C ASN A 256 -14.95 -14.36 11.44
N GLN A 257 -16.08 -13.65 11.34
CA GLN A 257 -16.97 -13.70 10.19
C GLN A 257 -16.49 -12.80 9.05
N VAL A 258 -15.57 -11.87 9.33
CA VAL A 258 -15.00 -10.94 8.37
C VAL A 258 -14.04 -11.67 7.43
N LYS A 259 -14.66 -12.25 6.38
CA LYS A 259 -14.04 -12.86 5.21
C LYS A 259 -12.88 -13.81 5.59
N ASN A 260 -13.22 -14.93 6.24
CA ASN A 260 -12.43 -16.17 6.25
C ASN A 260 -12.32 -16.81 4.85
N ASN A 261 -12.01 -15.99 3.82
CA ASN A 261 -11.45 -16.51 2.61
C ASN A 261 -10.05 -16.99 2.97
N LYS A 262 -9.87 -18.31 2.98
CA LYS A 262 -8.62 -18.98 3.35
C LYS A 262 -7.40 -18.37 2.65
N THR A 263 -7.56 -17.77 1.48
CA THR A 263 -6.45 -17.16 0.73
C THR A 263 -5.98 -15.81 1.26
N LEU A 264 -6.70 -15.20 2.21
CA LEU A 264 -6.42 -13.87 2.79
C LEU A 264 -5.91 -13.95 4.23
N THR A 265 -5.88 -15.15 4.78
CA THR A 265 -5.60 -15.41 6.17
C THR A 265 -4.12 -15.24 6.50
N ILE A 266 -3.85 -14.58 7.64
CA ILE A 266 -2.51 -14.42 8.22
C ILE A 266 -2.42 -15.31 9.46
N ILE A 267 -1.42 -16.17 9.49
CA ILE A 267 -1.05 -16.95 10.68
C ILE A 267 0.08 -16.23 11.40
N SER A 268 -0.12 -15.94 12.68
CA SER A 268 0.93 -15.49 13.59
C SER A 268 1.53 -16.70 14.30
N ILE A 269 2.86 -16.75 14.34
CA ILE A 269 3.61 -17.83 15.03
C ILE A 269 4.43 -17.27 16.22
N VAL A 270 4.18 -16.01 16.57
CA VAL A 270 5.03 -15.20 17.45
C VAL A 270 4.68 -15.36 18.91
N ASN A 271 5.70 -15.73 19.70
CA ASN A 271 5.80 -15.25 21.08
C ASN A 271 6.11 -13.74 21.05
N PRO A 272 5.18 -12.85 21.39
CA PRO A 272 5.48 -11.44 21.26
C PRO A 272 6.50 -11.05 22.32
N LYS A 273 7.52 -10.27 21.93
CA LYS A 273 8.60 -9.90 22.84
C LYS A 273 8.07 -8.94 23.90
N MET A 274 8.07 -9.37 25.16
CA MET A 274 7.70 -8.52 26.30
C MET A 274 8.64 -7.32 26.37
N ILE A 275 8.07 -6.11 26.43
CA ILE A 275 8.85 -4.86 26.41
C ILE A 275 9.38 -4.50 27.82
N SER A 276 8.78 -4.98 28.92
CA SER A 276 8.88 -4.26 30.20
C SER A 276 9.32 -5.02 31.47
N SER A 277 9.59 -6.33 31.48
CA SER A 277 9.69 -7.02 32.79
C SER A 277 11.09 -7.22 33.37
N GLY A 278 12.19 -7.05 32.63
CA GLY A 278 13.53 -7.46 33.14
C GLY A 278 13.63 -8.96 33.48
N ILE A 279 12.56 -9.71 33.20
CA ILE A 279 12.47 -11.15 33.23
C ILE A 279 12.93 -11.59 31.84
N PRO A 280 13.92 -12.51 31.73
CA PRO A 280 14.30 -13.05 30.43
C PRO A 280 13.02 -13.60 29.78
N PRO A 281 12.74 -13.28 28.51
CA PRO A 281 11.55 -13.77 27.84
C PRO A 281 11.53 -15.29 28.04
N LYS A 282 10.54 -15.78 28.80
CA LYS A 282 10.20 -17.19 28.67
C LYS A 282 9.77 -17.32 27.22
N ASN A 283 10.48 -18.14 26.47
CA ASN A 283 10.09 -18.51 25.11
C ASN A 283 8.80 -19.36 25.19
N GLU A 284 7.69 -18.75 25.58
CA GLU A 284 6.37 -19.32 25.42
C GLU A 284 5.91 -18.94 24.01
N SER A 285 6.20 -19.77 23.01
CA SER A 285 5.68 -19.55 21.66
C SER A 285 4.16 -19.65 21.67
N TYR A 286 3.51 -18.49 21.77
CA TYR A 286 2.12 -18.29 21.36
C TYR A 286 2.10 -18.17 19.85
N ALA A 287 2.32 -19.28 19.18
CA ALA A 287 1.63 -19.36 17.91
C ALA A 287 0.12 -19.20 18.20
N ASP A 288 -0.66 -18.77 17.21
CA ASP A 288 -2.13 -18.86 17.26
C ASP A 288 -2.64 -20.33 17.43
N PHE A 289 -1.77 -21.27 17.83
CA PHE A 289 -2.04 -22.60 18.34
C PHE A 289 -2.14 -22.54 19.87
N MET A 290 -3.35 -22.36 20.42
CA MET A 290 -3.62 -22.82 21.79
C MET A 290 -3.63 -24.36 21.76
N ILE A 291 -2.55 -25.00 22.23
CA ILE A 291 -2.52 -26.46 22.42
C ILE A 291 -3.17 -26.76 23.76
N GLY A 292 -4.42 -27.23 23.73
CA GLY A 292 -5.10 -27.76 24.91
C GLY A 292 -4.32 -28.96 25.47
N THR A 293 -3.97 -28.91 26.75
CA THR A 293 -3.22 -29.96 27.45
C THR A 293 -4.13 -31.14 27.82
N GLU A 294 -4.38 -32.06 26.90
CA GLU A 294 -4.70 -33.46 27.24
C GLU A 294 -4.08 -34.42 26.21
N PHE A 295 -2.79 -34.74 26.40
CA PHE A 295 -2.13 -35.77 25.60
C PHE A 295 -2.59 -37.16 26.04
N THR A 296 -3.41 -37.81 25.23
CA THR A 296 -3.62 -39.26 25.32
C THR A 296 -2.37 -40.01 24.83
N LYS A 297 -1.94 -41.00 25.60
CA LYS A 297 -0.62 -41.65 25.62
C LYS A 297 -0.12 -42.36 24.34
N ASN A 298 -0.82 -42.31 23.19
CA ASN A 298 -0.63 -43.30 22.12
C ASN A 298 -0.34 -42.77 20.70
N ALA A 299 -0.02 -41.49 20.50
CA ALA A 299 0.43 -41.02 19.19
C ALA A 299 1.95 -41.22 19.01
N CYS A 300 2.34 -41.83 17.90
CA CYS A 300 3.72 -42.19 17.56
C CYS A 300 4.72 -41.05 17.80
N ASN A 301 5.63 -41.26 18.77
CA ASN A 301 6.70 -40.34 19.11
C ASN A 301 7.74 -40.25 17.98
N SER A 302 7.63 -39.25 17.12
CA SER A 302 8.81 -38.71 16.43
C SER A 302 9.63 -37.92 17.44
N GLN A 303 10.86 -38.36 17.67
CA GLN A 303 11.75 -37.84 18.71
C GLN A 303 12.08 -36.36 18.50
N LEU A 304 11.61 -35.51 19.40
CA LEU A 304 12.18 -34.18 19.64
C LEU A 304 13.37 -34.32 20.59
N LYS A 305 14.42 -33.55 20.34
CA LYS A 305 15.61 -33.49 21.18
C LYS A 305 15.28 -32.65 22.42
N ILE A 306 15.29 -33.29 23.59
CA ILE A 306 15.23 -32.59 24.87
C ILE A 306 16.48 -31.70 24.96
N VAL A 307 16.29 -30.39 25.11
CA VAL A 307 17.37 -29.45 25.43
C VAL A 307 17.32 -29.21 26.93
N ASP A 308 18.34 -29.68 27.66
CA ASP A 308 18.43 -29.45 29.09
C ASP A 308 18.64 -27.95 29.39
N GLY A 309 17.71 -27.37 30.14
CA GLY A 309 17.84 -26.00 30.68
C GLY A 309 18.82 -25.94 31.86
N PRO A 310 19.34 -24.75 32.21
CA PRO A 310 20.44 -24.61 33.17
C PRO A 310 20.09 -24.91 34.65
N VAL A 311 18.87 -25.33 35.00
CA VAL A 311 18.49 -25.67 36.38
C VAL A 311 17.38 -26.73 36.42
N ASN A 312 17.73 -28.02 36.57
CA ASN A 312 16.95 -29.19 37.05
C ASN A 312 15.40 -29.26 36.88
N SER A 313 14.83 -28.53 35.93
CA SER A 313 13.43 -28.58 35.55
C SER A 313 13.43 -28.95 34.07
N PRO A 314 12.99 -30.17 33.70
CA PRO A 314 12.75 -30.46 32.30
C PRO A 314 11.67 -29.49 31.82
N ILE A 315 12.04 -28.54 30.97
CA ILE A 315 11.06 -27.77 30.20
C ILE A 315 10.54 -28.77 29.16
N MET A 316 9.32 -29.28 29.37
CA MET A 316 8.61 -29.98 28.30
C MET A 316 8.22 -28.93 27.27
N ASP A 317 9.08 -28.74 26.28
CA ASP A 317 8.74 -28.01 25.06
C ASP A 317 8.16 -29.01 24.06
N THR A 318 6.95 -29.50 24.34
CA THR A 318 6.23 -30.41 23.45
C THR A 318 5.46 -29.59 22.41
N PHE A 319 6.17 -29.11 21.39
CA PHE A 319 5.54 -28.63 20.15
C PHE A 319 5.22 -29.84 19.26
N ASN A 320 4.00 -30.36 19.34
CA ASN A 320 3.45 -31.23 18.30
C ASN A 320 2.64 -30.39 17.30
N LEU A 321 3.35 -29.74 16.39
CA LEU A 321 2.72 -29.14 15.21
C LEU A 321 2.65 -30.22 14.11
N ILE A 322 1.53 -30.94 14.02
CA ILE A 322 1.26 -31.82 12.89
C ILE A 322 0.71 -30.95 11.75
N LEU A 323 1.59 -30.38 10.94
CA LEU A 323 1.21 -29.79 9.66
C LEU A 323 0.92 -30.92 8.67
N VAL A 324 -0.35 -31.32 8.56
CA VAL A 324 -0.78 -32.21 7.48
C VAL A 324 -0.87 -31.38 6.20
N PHE A 325 0.25 -31.24 5.50
CA PHE A 325 0.22 -30.77 4.14
C PHE A 325 -0.45 -31.86 3.31
N ASN A 326 -1.63 -31.57 2.78
CA ASN A 326 -2.32 -32.46 1.84
C ASN A 326 -1.59 -32.37 0.49
N ILE A 327 -0.40 -32.95 0.43
CA ILE A 327 0.37 -33.10 -0.80
C ILE A 327 -0.29 -34.26 -1.53
N THR A 328 -0.95 -33.97 -2.64
CA THR A 328 -1.67 -34.94 -3.49
C THR A 328 -0.72 -35.90 -4.24
N GLU A 329 0.47 -36.16 -3.72
CA GLU A 329 1.37 -37.19 -4.23
C GLU A 329 1.32 -38.43 -3.33
N PRO A 330 1.20 -39.64 -3.91
CA PRO A 330 1.05 -40.87 -3.15
C PRO A 330 2.40 -41.25 -2.52
N TYR A 331 2.67 -40.79 -1.30
CA TYR A 331 3.74 -41.39 -0.51
C TYR A 331 3.30 -42.76 0.00
N LYS A 332 4.12 -43.76 -0.33
CA LYS A 332 4.09 -45.12 0.20
C LYS A 332 3.91 -45.07 1.72
N ASN A 333 3.03 -45.94 2.21
CA ASN A 333 2.87 -46.30 3.61
C ASN A 333 4.22 -46.30 4.34
N VAL A 334 4.44 -45.28 5.15
CA VAL A 334 5.37 -45.39 6.27
C VAL A 334 4.54 -46.07 7.35
N ASN A 335 4.69 -47.38 7.47
CA ASN A 335 4.30 -48.07 8.69
C ASN A 335 5.22 -47.54 9.79
N CYS A 336 4.64 -47.01 10.86
CA CYS A 336 5.36 -46.60 12.07
C CYS A 336 6.09 -47.78 12.71
#